data_AF-A0A2U1KEW1-F1
#
_entry.id   AF-A0A2U1KEW1-F1
#
_cell.length_a   1.000
_cell.length_b   1.000
_cell.length_c   1.000
_cell.angle_alpha   90.00
_cell.angle_beta   90.00
_cell.angle_gamma   90.00
#
_symmetry.space_group_name_H-M   'P 1'
#
loop_
_entity.id
_entity.type
_entity.pdbx_description
1 polymer ?
#
loop_
_entity_poly.entity_id
_entity_poly.type
_entity_poly.pdbx_seq_one_letter_code
_entity_poly.pdbx_strand_id
1 'polypeptide(L)'
;MSITVGEMIDNGRWKWPLEWYDKFPLITSIEDPFVNDNAIDKVVWVSNNGEEGDFSVKGATTDLCNNNSKVHWWKLVWFSQCIPKHSFILWLAIQDRLSTQEKLMKWGIYTVNRCPLCLSEVKNPRINLFLACGRIGVTSR
;
A
#
# COMPACT_ATOMS: atom_id res chain seq x y z
N MET A 1 7.36 33.25 1.14
CA MET A 1 6.16 33.81 1.82
C MET A 1 5.15 32.69 1.95
N SER A 2 4.73 32.37 3.17
CA SER A 2 3.62 31.44 3.40
C SER A 2 2.32 32.25 3.31
N ILE A 3 1.53 32.03 2.25
CA ILE A 3 0.17 32.53 2.17
C ILE A 3 -0.73 31.65 3.03
N THR A 4 -1.65 32.24 3.78
CA THR A 4 -2.63 31.48 4.57
C THR A 4 -3.91 31.26 3.77
N VAL A 5 -4.69 30.22 4.10
CA VAL A 5 -5.96 29.94 3.41
C VAL A 5 -6.95 31.11 3.56
N GLY A 6 -6.97 31.78 4.72
CA GLY A 6 -7.82 32.95 4.95
C GLY A 6 -7.49 34.13 4.02
N GLU A 7 -6.21 34.35 3.67
CA GLU A 7 -5.80 35.38 2.71
C GLU A 7 -6.15 35.04 1.26
N MET A 8 -6.45 33.76 0.97
CA MET A 8 -6.84 33.27 -0.35
C MET A 8 -8.36 33.35 -0.57
N ILE A 9 -9.12 33.87 0.39
CA ILE A 9 -10.57 34.04 0.30
C ILE A 9 -10.88 35.54 0.30
N ASP A 10 -11.51 36.02 -0.78
CA ASP A 10 -11.86 37.43 -0.96
C ASP A 10 -13.36 37.54 -1.26
N ASN A 11 -14.12 38.19 -0.38
CA ASN A 11 -15.58 38.30 -0.45
C ASN A 11 -16.31 36.95 -0.63
N GLY A 12 -15.85 35.91 0.07
CA GLY A 12 -16.45 34.56 0.01
C GLY A 12 -16.14 33.79 -1.28
N ARG A 13 -15.16 34.24 -2.07
CA ARG A 13 -14.70 33.54 -3.28
C ARG A 13 -13.23 33.17 -3.17
N TRP A 14 -12.85 32.09 -3.84
CA TRP A 14 -11.44 31.73 -3.96
C TRP A 14 -10.68 32.72 -4.83
N LYS A 15 -9.56 33.21 -4.31
CA LYS A 15 -8.59 34.05 -5.01
C LYS A 15 -7.25 33.34 -5.04
N TRP A 16 -7.10 32.47 -6.02
CA TRP A 16 -5.88 31.69 -6.19
C TRP A 16 -4.71 32.55 -6.69
N PRO A 17 -3.45 32.24 -6.30
CA PRO A 17 -2.28 32.84 -6.93
C PRO A 17 -2.25 32.55 -8.43
N LEU A 18 -1.79 33.51 -9.23
CA LEU A 18 -1.72 33.39 -10.69
C LEU A 18 -0.97 32.13 -11.14
N GLU A 19 0.13 31.80 -10.46
CA GLU A 19 0.97 30.62 -10.73
C GLU A 19 0.22 29.29 -10.56
N TRP A 20 -0.87 29.25 -9.79
CA TRP A 20 -1.64 28.03 -9.53
C TRP A 20 -2.61 27.71 -10.65
N TYR A 21 -3.11 28.70 -11.38
CA TYR A 21 -4.00 28.46 -12.53
C TYR A 21 -3.29 27.63 -13.61
N ASP A 22 -2.01 27.92 -13.87
CA ASP A 22 -1.22 27.18 -14.85
C ASP A 22 -0.84 25.77 -14.35
N LYS A 23 -0.53 25.65 -13.05
CA LYS A 23 -0.05 24.40 -12.46
C LYS A 23 -1.17 23.42 -12.12
N PHE A 24 -2.34 23.94 -11.78
CA PHE A 24 -3.48 23.18 -11.29
C PHE A 24 -4.77 23.69 -11.97
N PRO A 25 -5.02 23.31 -13.24
CA PRO A 25 -6.17 23.80 -13.99
C PRO A 25 -7.53 23.40 -13.39
N LEU A 26 -7.57 22.44 -12.46
CA LEU A 26 -8.80 22.01 -11.79
C LEU A 26 -9.25 22.95 -10.66
N ILE A 27 -8.42 23.90 -10.21
CA ILE A 27 -8.77 24.77 -9.08
C ILE A 27 -9.94 25.70 -9.39
N THR A 28 -10.18 26.00 -10.67
CA THR A 28 -11.32 26.81 -11.13
C THR A 28 -12.66 26.09 -11.02
N SER A 29 -12.64 24.77 -10.83
CA SER A 29 -13.85 23.94 -10.69
C SER A 29 -14.22 23.69 -9.23
N ILE A 30 -13.41 24.17 -8.28
CA ILE A 30 -13.68 24.05 -6.85
C ILE A 30 -14.79 25.03 -6.48
N GLU A 31 -15.79 24.56 -5.74
CA GLU A 31 -16.89 25.38 -5.24
C GLU A 31 -16.37 26.45 -4.26
N ASP A 32 -17.01 27.63 -4.29
CA ASP A 32 -16.67 28.72 -3.38
C ASP A 32 -16.92 28.32 -1.92
N PRO A 33 -16.04 28.70 -0.98
CA PRO A 33 -16.14 28.25 0.40
C PRO A 33 -17.26 29.00 1.13
N PHE A 34 -18.07 28.28 1.89
CA PHE A 34 -18.99 28.89 2.84
C PHE A 34 -18.23 29.21 4.14
N VAL A 35 -17.86 30.47 4.32
CA VAL A 35 -17.14 30.94 5.52
C VAL A 35 -18.12 31.53 6.52
N ASN A 36 -18.07 31.07 7.77
CA ASN A 36 -18.81 31.66 8.88
C ASN A 36 -17.82 32.34 9.82
N ASP A 37 -17.70 33.66 9.72
CA ASP A 37 -16.75 34.48 10.50
C ASP A 37 -16.98 34.41 12.03
N ASN A 38 -18.17 33.96 12.47
CA ASN A 38 -18.50 33.81 13.88
C ASN A 38 -18.20 32.42 14.43
N ALA A 39 -17.80 31.46 13.58
CA ALA A 39 -17.44 30.12 13.99
C ALA A 39 -15.94 30.02 14.25
N ILE A 40 -15.56 29.26 15.28
CA ILE A 40 -14.16 28.94 15.55
C ILE A 40 -13.77 27.73 14.69
N ASP A 41 -12.61 27.80 14.05
CA ASP A 41 -12.05 26.67 13.29
C ASP A 41 -12.01 25.40 14.12
N LYS A 42 -12.60 24.32 13.58
CA LYS A 42 -12.61 23.00 14.20
C LYS A 42 -11.93 22.01 13.27
N VAL A 43 -10.98 21.24 13.81
CA VAL A 43 -10.43 20.08 13.13
C VAL A 43 -11.45 18.94 13.18
N VAL A 44 -11.91 18.51 12.02
CA VAL A 44 -12.83 17.38 11.85
C VAL A 44 -12.22 16.32 10.94
N TRP A 45 -12.53 15.06 11.20
CA TRP A 45 -12.22 13.95 10.31
C TRP A 45 -13.46 13.60 9.50
N VAL A 46 -13.33 13.57 8.18
CA VAL A 46 -14.40 13.15 7.27
C VAL A 46 -14.12 11.71 6.84
N SER A 47 -15.01 10.78 7.20
CA SER A 47 -14.86 9.37 6.84
C SER A 47 -15.09 9.16 5.34
N ASN A 48 -14.76 7.97 4.83
CA ASN A 48 -15.02 7.64 3.43
C ASN A 48 -16.53 7.62 3.09
N ASN A 49 -17.39 7.56 4.11
CA ASN A 49 -18.85 7.63 3.95
C ASN A 49 -19.38 9.08 3.96
N GLY A 50 -18.51 10.08 4.10
CA GLY A 50 -18.89 11.49 4.24
C GLY A 50 -19.38 11.88 5.64
N GLU A 51 -19.19 11.02 6.64
CA GLU A 51 -19.57 11.32 8.02
C GLU A 51 -18.46 12.12 8.72
N GLU A 52 -18.83 13.24 9.34
CA GLU A 52 -17.92 14.07 10.11
C GLU A 52 -17.83 13.59 11.57
N GLY A 53 -16.61 13.49 12.09
CA GLY A 53 -16.36 13.09 13.47
C GLY A 53 -14.99 13.50 13.98
N ASP A 54 -14.67 13.05 15.19
CA ASP A 54 -13.35 13.25 15.77
C ASP A 54 -12.33 12.28 15.16
N PHE A 55 -11.09 12.74 15.05
CA PHE A 55 -10.01 11.89 14.57
C PHE A 55 -9.79 10.69 15.49
N SER A 56 -9.76 9.50 14.89
CA SER A 56 -9.34 8.27 15.56
C SER A 56 -8.43 7.48 14.64
N VAL A 57 -7.32 6.98 15.17
CA VAL A 57 -6.40 6.09 14.43
C VAL A 57 -7.15 4.91 13.83
N LYS A 58 -8.16 4.38 14.53
CA LYS A 58 -9.00 3.27 14.04
C LYS A 58 -9.86 3.71 12.86
N GLY A 59 -10.51 4.88 12.96
CA GLY A 59 -11.33 5.45 11.88
C GLY A 59 -10.47 5.71 10.65
N ALA A 60 -9.38 6.46 10.83
CA ALA A 60 -8.44 6.76 9.76
C ALA A 60 -7.87 5.51 9.09
N THR A 61 -7.44 4.50 9.86
CA THR A 61 -6.95 3.23 9.29
C THR A 61 -8.03 2.52 8.48
N THR A 62 -9.28 2.56 8.95
CA THR A 62 -10.41 1.93 8.24
C THR A 62 -10.67 2.63 6.90
N ASP A 63 -10.70 3.96 6.91
CA ASP A 63 -10.88 4.78 5.70
C ASP A 63 -9.73 4.58 4.70
N LEU A 64 -8.48 4.57 5.17
CA LEU A 64 -7.31 4.36 4.32
C LEU A 64 -7.23 2.93 3.76
N CYS A 65 -7.66 1.92 4.52
CA CYS A 65 -7.50 0.51 4.15
C CYS A 65 -8.60 0.00 3.21
N ASN A 66 -9.56 0.85 2.82
CA ASN A 66 -10.56 0.63 1.78
C ASN A 66 -11.12 -0.79 1.75
N ASN A 67 -11.60 -1.26 2.92
CA ASN A 67 -12.23 -2.56 3.15
C ASN A 67 -11.66 -3.74 2.32
N ASN A 68 -10.33 -3.81 2.16
CA ASN A 68 -9.72 -4.88 1.39
C ASN A 68 -10.10 -6.21 2.05
N SER A 69 -10.72 -7.09 1.26
CA SER A 69 -11.17 -8.39 1.74
C SER A 69 -10.01 -9.11 2.42
N LYS A 70 -10.27 -9.66 3.61
CA LYS A 70 -9.24 -10.39 4.37
C LYS A 70 -8.66 -11.48 3.48
N VAL A 71 -7.41 -11.33 3.08
CA VAL A 71 -6.72 -12.26 2.18
C VAL A 71 -6.66 -13.65 2.81
N HIS A 72 -7.14 -14.69 2.12
CA HIS A 72 -7.30 -16.04 2.71
C HIS A 72 -6.03 -16.61 3.35
N TRP A 73 -4.85 -16.20 2.87
CA TRP A 73 -3.55 -16.65 3.37
C TRP A 73 -3.08 -15.94 4.65
N TRP A 74 -3.78 -14.91 5.17
CA TRP A 74 -3.30 -14.11 6.32
C TRP A 74 -3.01 -14.97 7.55
N LYS A 75 -3.84 -16.00 7.80
CA LYS A 75 -3.67 -16.94 8.94
C LYS A 75 -2.44 -17.85 8.79
N LEU A 76 -2.03 -18.14 7.56
CA LEU A 76 -0.83 -18.96 7.30
C LEU A 76 0.45 -18.19 7.62
N VAL A 77 0.43 -16.87 7.41
CA VAL A 77 1.59 -16.00 7.62
C VAL A 77 1.70 -15.53 9.07
N TRP A 78 0.57 -15.17 9.69
CA TRP A 78 0.50 -14.48 10.97
C TRP A 78 -0.26 -15.30 12.02
N PHE A 79 0.25 -16.50 12.36
CA PHE A 79 -0.28 -17.32 13.46
C PHE A 79 0.45 -17.06 14.78
N SER A 80 -0.18 -17.37 15.92
CA SER A 80 0.29 -17.00 17.27
C SER A 80 1.72 -17.47 17.60
N GLN A 81 2.13 -18.63 17.09
CA GLN A 81 3.46 -19.21 17.32
C GLN A 81 4.46 -18.90 16.20
N CYS A 82 4.14 -17.97 15.30
CA CYS A 82 5.01 -17.73 14.16
C CYS A 82 6.24 -16.92 14.55
N ILE A 83 7.41 -17.38 14.08
CA ILE A 83 8.66 -16.64 14.21
C ILE A 83 8.62 -15.49 13.18
N PRO A 84 8.76 -14.21 13.59
CA PRO A 84 8.59 -13.06 12.70
C PRO A 84 9.45 -13.12 11.43
N LYS A 85 10.68 -13.63 11.55
CA LYS A 85 11.59 -13.83 10.40
C LYS A 85 11.00 -14.79 9.36
N HIS A 86 10.42 -15.91 9.81
CA HIS A 86 9.81 -16.89 8.93
C HIS A 86 8.47 -16.41 8.35
N SER A 87 7.64 -15.72 9.16
CA SER A 87 6.44 -15.03 8.66
C SER A 87 6.77 -14.08 7.51
N PHE A 88 7.81 -13.26 7.69
CA PHE A 88 8.20 -12.27 6.71
C PHE A 88 8.68 -12.91 5.40
N ILE A 89 9.50 -13.96 5.48
CA ILE A 89 9.94 -14.72 4.30
C ILE A 89 8.75 -15.38 3.61
N LEU A 90 7.83 -15.99 4.36
CA LEU A 90 6.63 -16.63 3.82
C LEU A 90 5.69 -15.63 3.16
N TRP A 91 5.51 -14.46 3.77
CA TRP A 91 4.75 -13.35 3.20
C TRP A 91 5.32 -12.89 1.86
N LEU A 92 6.64 -12.69 1.78
CA LEU A 92 7.33 -12.35 0.54
C LEU A 92 7.24 -13.48 -0.50
N ALA A 93 7.26 -14.75 -0.09
CA ALA A 93 7.09 -15.89 -0.98
C ALA A 93 5.68 -15.94 -1.59
N ILE A 94 4.64 -15.71 -0.80
CA ILE A 94 3.24 -15.65 -1.27
C ILE A 94 3.04 -14.50 -2.26
N GLN A 95 3.72 -13.38 -2.06
CA GLN A 95 3.66 -12.23 -2.97
C GLN A 95 4.58 -12.35 -4.20
N ASP A 96 5.30 -13.46 -4.37
CA ASP A 96 6.32 -13.64 -5.42
C ASP A 96 7.40 -12.54 -5.42
N ARG A 97 7.63 -11.95 -4.23
CA ARG A 97 8.60 -10.87 -4.03
C ARG A 97 9.93 -11.37 -3.50
N LEU A 98 10.04 -12.66 -3.17
CA LEU A 98 11.32 -13.25 -2.84
C LEU A 98 12.27 -13.08 -4.04
N SER A 99 13.37 -12.37 -3.82
CA SER A 99 14.48 -12.33 -4.76
C SER A 99 15.19 -13.69 -4.73
N THR A 100 14.56 -14.70 -5.32
CA THR A 100 15.18 -15.98 -5.64
C THR A 100 16.19 -15.80 -6.77
N GLN A 101 16.94 -16.87 -7.01
CA GLN A 101 17.94 -17.04 -8.07
C GLN A 101 17.52 -16.47 -9.45
N GLU A 102 16.22 -16.33 -9.72
CA GLU A 102 15.67 -15.64 -10.89
C GLU A 102 16.10 -14.16 -11.03
N LYS A 103 16.14 -13.36 -9.94
CA LYS A 103 16.58 -11.96 -10.03
C LYS A 103 18.10 -11.86 -10.27
N LEU A 104 18.87 -12.77 -9.67
CA LEU A 104 20.32 -12.86 -9.88
C LEU A 104 20.68 -13.34 -11.29
N MET A 105 19.88 -14.23 -11.89
CA MET A 105 20.00 -14.58 -13.31
C MET A 105 19.67 -13.42 -14.23
N LYS A 106 18.57 -12.69 -13.96
CA LYS A 106 18.19 -11.50 -14.75
C LYS A 106 19.28 -10.42 -14.70
N TRP A 107 20.04 -10.35 -13.62
CA TRP A 107 21.20 -9.46 -13.47
C TRP A 107 22.52 -10.05 -14.02
N GLY A 108 22.50 -11.25 -14.61
CA GLY A 108 23.66 -11.87 -15.25
C GLY A 108 24.72 -12.41 -14.29
N ILE A 109 24.41 -12.51 -12.99
CA ILE A 109 25.37 -12.89 -11.94
C ILE A 109 25.51 -14.43 -11.83
N TYR A 110 24.54 -15.20 -12.34
CA TYR A 110 24.51 -16.67 -12.19
C TYR A 110 24.12 -17.36 -13.50
N THR A 111 24.91 -18.36 -13.92
CA THR A 111 24.78 -19.06 -15.21
C THR A 111 24.14 -20.44 -15.13
N VAL A 112 23.90 -20.98 -13.94
CA VAL A 112 23.43 -22.36 -13.74
C VAL A 112 22.10 -22.40 -12.97
N ASN A 113 21.03 -22.83 -13.64
CA ASN A 113 19.69 -22.99 -13.05
C ASN A 113 19.51 -24.36 -12.40
N ARG A 114 20.38 -24.69 -11.45
CA ARG A 114 20.22 -25.92 -10.67
C ARG A 114 19.58 -25.57 -9.34
N CYS A 115 18.56 -26.33 -8.99
CA CYS A 115 17.95 -26.26 -7.67
C CYS A 115 18.98 -26.74 -6.62
N PRO A 116 19.33 -25.94 -5.60
CA PRO A 116 20.30 -26.36 -4.58
C PRO A 116 19.82 -27.56 -3.74
N LEU A 117 18.51 -27.89 -3.78
CA LEU A 117 17.92 -29.00 -3.02
C LEU A 117 17.88 -30.34 -3.76
N CYS A 118 17.76 -30.33 -5.10
CA CYS A 118 17.68 -31.56 -5.90
C CYS A 118 18.74 -31.65 -7.00
N LEU A 119 19.63 -30.66 -7.11
CA LEU A 119 20.71 -30.53 -8.10
C LEU A 119 20.26 -30.69 -9.56
N SER A 120 18.95 -30.69 -9.81
CA SER A 120 18.33 -30.88 -11.12
C SER A 120 18.12 -29.53 -11.80
N GLU A 121 18.18 -29.52 -13.12
CA GLU A 121 17.92 -28.33 -13.94
C GLU A 121 16.44 -27.91 -13.81
N VAL A 122 16.24 -26.65 -13.39
CA VAL A 122 14.91 -26.07 -13.21
C VAL A 122 14.32 -25.76 -14.59
N LYS A 123 13.40 -26.61 -15.06
CA LYS A 123 12.73 -26.45 -16.37
C LYS A 123 11.74 -25.28 -16.45
N ASN A 124 11.28 -24.76 -15.31
CA ASN A 124 10.35 -23.63 -15.25
C ASN A 124 10.84 -22.58 -14.24
N PRO A 125 11.33 -21.42 -14.71
CA PRO A 125 11.90 -20.40 -13.81
C PRO A 125 10.85 -19.83 -12.84
N ARG A 126 9.58 -19.77 -13.24
CA ARG A 126 8.48 -19.14 -12.49
C ARG A 126 7.95 -19.93 -11.28
N ILE A 127 8.45 -21.13 -11.01
CA ILE A 127 7.97 -21.93 -9.89
C ILE A 127 8.94 -21.78 -8.74
N ASN A 128 8.47 -21.06 -7.72
CA ASN A 128 9.14 -20.81 -6.47
C ASN A 128 9.88 -22.05 -5.96
N LEU A 129 11.16 -21.84 -5.59
CA LEU A 129 12.12 -22.85 -5.10
C LEU A 129 11.54 -23.76 -4.00
N PHE A 130 10.56 -23.26 -3.24
CA PHE A 130 9.88 -23.97 -2.15
C PHE A 130 8.80 -24.96 -2.60
N LEU A 131 8.24 -24.81 -3.82
CA LEU A 131 7.10 -25.59 -4.31
C LEU A 131 7.43 -26.42 -5.56
N ALA A 132 8.50 -26.09 -6.29
CA ALA A 132 8.89 -26.80 -7.51
C ALA A 132 9.61 -28.14 -7.24
N CYS A 133 10.20 -28.31 -6.05
CA CYS A 133 10.95 -29.51 -5.71
C CYS A 133 10.02 -30.54 -5.09
N GLY A 134 9.64 -31.57 -5.86
CA GLY A 134 8.77 -32.69 -5.44
C GLY A 134 9.29 -33.56 -4.27
N ARG A 135 10.28 -33.08 -3.50
CA ARG A 135 10.76 -33.69 -2.26
C ARG A 135 10.22 -33.03 -0.99
N ILE A 136 9.58 -31.87 -1.06
CA ILE A 136 8.73 -31.35 0.03
C ILE A 136 7.30 -31.82 -0.27
N GLY A 137 7.10 -33.14 -0.27
CA GLY A 137 5.78 -33.72 -0.21
C GLY A 137 5.36 -33.72 1.25
N VAL A 138 4.41 -32.87 1.62
CA VAL A 138 3.59 -33.12 2.81
C VAL A 138 2.76 -34.34 2.45
N THR A 139 3.26 -35.53 2.81
CA THR A 139 2.45 -36.74 2.70
C THR A 139 1.34 -36.60 3.73
N SER A 140 0.12 -36.36 3.26
CA SER A 140 -1.07 -36.69 4.03
C SER A 140 -0.96 -38.16 4.44
N ARG A 141 -0.91 -38.39 5.75
CA ARG A 141 -1.33 -39.62 6.39
C ARG A 141 -2.35 -39.25 7.44
#